data_AF-W9Z4P2-F1
#
_entry.id   AF-W9Z4P2-F1
#
_cell.length_a   1.000
_cell.length_b   1.000
_cell.length_c   1.000
_cell.angle_alpha   90.00
_cell.angle_beta   90.00
_cell.angle_gamma   90.00
#
_symmetry.space_group_name_H-M   'P 1'
#
loop_
_entity.id
_entity.type
_entity.pdbx_description
1 polymer ?
#
loop_
_entity_poly.entity_id
_entity_poly.type
_entity_poly.pdbx_seq_one_letter_code
_entity_poly.pdbx_strand_id
1 'polypeptide(L)'
;MGAFDSVIDRYWDPYEDDDNYDDSEDDDSEDDYDDSGYWSNIDGPSATPYREMSAGVLRGSTKVVFDEFLEILFQLCVTLCTETFVDGQPSSTLLVYFSGVLGFSADCHKFQLARQYCPKFSAIIYKQRILLLELALPVREYTTIGIPQRPRAAQFESLNRIRAKYMVLGSQYPLAELVSLRDFGRNVARTEPPSVHFHWSSDGEMVSHTSLQITMNEFRRLPEHFISRAEVLCEKLMFGLQLDVDLSNIKDDMASSKSGYNFVKHPENVLDSAYLELLLRAYTAGKDGLAKDGVWRWHSVAAYLKQVTEMEEQLAGGLYTACGQTPRIQKLLSLEYENGLSTSGGIYVWGGYVAYVIRHHKAKRLTNREFYVARFLSVRLGHVLFKYLVYIRRTADLLHRERFGIDERSFLCA
;
A
#
# COMPACT_ATOMS: atom_id res chain seq x y z
N MET A 1 -11.26 -39.81 -60.40
CA MET A 1 -11.22 -38.35 -60.58
C MET A 1 -9.91 -37.88 -59.95
N GLY A 2 -8.89 -37.72 -60.77
CA GLY A 2 -7.55 -37.32 -60.34
C GLY A 2 -7.28 -35.87 -60.69
N ALA A 3 -6.48 -35.22 -59.86
CA ALA A 3 -5.45 -34.26 -60.23
C ALA A 3 -4.69 -33.87 -58.96
N PHE A 4 -3.49 -34.43 -58.80
CA PHE A 4 -2.37 -33.72 -58.19
C PHE A 4 -1.93 -32.65 -59.19
N ASP A 5 -1.68 -31.42 -58.75
CA ASP A 5 -0.39 -30.77 -58.99
C ASP A 5 -0.21 -29.52 -58.14
N SER A 6 1.05 -29.32 -57.78
CA SER A 6 1.58 -28.46 -56.74
C SER A 6 2.26 -27.21 -57.31
N VAL A 7 2.19 -26.12 -56.53
CA VAL A 7 3.22 -25.07 -56.35
C VAL A 7 3.42 -24.06 -57.49
N ILE A 8 3.28 -22.76 -57.16
CA ILE A 8 4.36 -21.74 -57.26
C ILE A 8 4.00 -20.54 -56.38
N ASP A 9 5.02 -20.09 -55.64
CA ASP A 9 5.15 -18.91 -54.80
C ASP A 9 4.40 -17.65 -55.25
N ARG A 10 3.82 -16.95 -54.27
CA ARG A 10 3.83 -15.48 -54.24
C ARG A 10 4.22 -14.98 -52.86
N TYR A 11 5.41 -14.42 -52.82
CA TYR A 11 5.89 -13.33 -51.96
C TYR A 11 4.75 -12.53 -51.30
N TRP A 12 4.78 -12.41 -49.98
CA TRP A 12 4.02 -11.41 -49.23
C TRP A 12 5.01 -10.41 -48.61
N ASP A 13 4.94 -9.17 -49.11
CA ASP A 13 5.68 -7.98 -48.71
C ASP A 13 5.03 -7.38 -47.44
N PRO A 14 5.77 -7.03 -46.37
CA PRO A 14 5.19 -6.73 -45.07
C PRO A 14 4.91 -5.22 -44.89
N TYR A 15 4.10 -4.59 -45.75
CA TYR A 15 3.63 -3.22 -45.52
C TYR A 15 2.32 -2.93 -46.26
N GLU A 16 1.20 -3.49 -45.81
CA GLU A 16 -0.10 -2.83 -46.02
C GLU A 16 -0.87 -2.88 -44.69
N ASP A 17 -0.98 -1.68 -44.09
CA ASP A 17 -1.91 -1.34 -43.02
C ASP A 17 -3.33 -1.68 -43.45
N ASP A 18 -4.05 -2.43 -42.61
CA ASP A 18 -5.49 -2.31 -42.54
C ASP A 18 -5.91 -2.32 -41.06
N ASP A 19 -6.31 -1.14 -40.61
CA ASP A 19 -6.81 -0.82 -39.30
C ASP A 19 -8.05 -1.66 -38.98
N ASN A 20 -7.89 -2.65 -38.10
CA ASN A 20 -9.03 -3.25 -37.41
C ASN A 20 -8.68 -3.43 -35.92
N TYR A 21 -8.77 -2.32 -35.20
CA TYR A 21 -8.74 -2.29 -33.74
C TYR A 21 -10.02 -2.94 -33.20
N ASP A 22 -9.97 -4.25 -32.99
CA ASP A 22 -10.91 -4.94 -32.12
C ASP A 22 -10.34 -4.89 -30.69
N ASP A 23 -10.88 -3.95 -29.92
CA ASP A 23 -10.51 -3.63 -28.54
C ASP A 23 -11.03 -4.75 -27.61
N SER A 24 -10.36 -5.89 -27.62
CA SER A 24 -10.53 -6.91 -26.57
C SER A 24 -9.68 -6.50 -25.37
N GLU A 25 -10.33 -5.90 -24.38
CA GLU A 25 -9.75 -5.44 -23.12
C GLU A 25 -8.87 -6.52 -22.45
N ASP A 26 -7.55 -6.40 -22.63
CA ASP A 26 -6.54 -7.13 -21.86
C ASP A 26 -6.48 -6.56 -20.43
N ASP A 27 -7.32 -7.10 -19.54
CA ASP A 27 -7.19 -6.89 -18.10
C ASP A 27 -6.29 -7.95 -17.44
N ASP A 28 -5.05 -8.03 -17.92
CA ASP A 28 -3.96 -8.70 -17.20
C ASP A 28 -3.35 -7.70 -16.20
N SER A 29 -4.08 -7.49 -15.10
CA SER A 29 -3.59 -6.78 -13.92
C SER A 29 -3.06 -7.81 -12.90
N GLU A 30 -1.76 -8.14 -12.98
CA GLU A 30 -1.07 -9.01 -12.00
C GLU A 30 -0.81 -8.37 -10.62
N ASP A 31 -1.35 -7.18 -10.32
CA ASP A 31 -1.02 -6.43 -9.10
C ASP A 31 -2.20 -6.14 -8.14
N ASP A 32 -3.41 -6.65 -8.38
CA ASP A 32 -4.56 -6.41 -7.47
C ASP A 32 -4.74 -7.55 -6.43
N TYR A 33 -3.71 -7.79 -5.61
CA TYR A 33 -3.91 -8.47 -4.32
C TYR A 33 -4.00 -7.42 -3.22
N ASP A 34 -5.24 -7.04 -2.92
CA ASP A 34 -5.63 -6.28 -1.74
C ASP A 34 -5.35 -7.11 -0.46
N ASP A 35 -4.20 -6.84 0.17
CA ASP A 35 -3.83 -7.34 1.51
C ASP A 35 -3.97 -6.21 2.53
N SER A 36 -5.17 -5.63 2.62
CA SER A 36 -5.48 -4.60 3.63
C SER A 36 -6.81 -4.89 4.33
N GLY A 37 -6.89 -6.01 5.04
CA GLY A 37 -8.08 -6.26 5.83
C GLY A 37 -8.07 -7.52 6.68
N TYR A 38 -7.11 -7.68 7.60
CA TYR A 38 -7.34 -8.60 8.73
C TYR A 38 -6.38 -8.46 9.93
N TRP A 39 -6.10 -7.27 10.47
CA TRP A 39 -5.51 -7.17 11.82
C TRP A 39 -6.03 -5.94 12.58
N SER A 40 -7.24 -6.04 13.13
CA SER A 40 -7.66 -5.22 14.27
C SER A 40 -8.08 -6.15 15.41
N ASN A 41 -7.60 -5.84 16.61
CA ASN A 41 -7.92 -6.41 17.93
C ASN A 41 -6.84 -7.34 18.52
N ILE A 42 -5.77 -6.73 19.06
CA ILE A 42 -5.16 -7.21 20.30
C ILE A 42 -5.00 -6.01 21.22
N ASP A 43 -5.90 -5.90 22.20
CA ASP A 43 -5.77 -4.99 23.33
C ASP A 43 -4.55 -5.40 24.17
N GLY A 44 -3.55 -4.53 24.26
CA GLY A 44 -2.40 -4.69 25.16
C GLY A 44 -2.71 -4.13 26.55
N PRO A 45 -2.39 -4.83 27.65
CA PRO A 45 -2.65 -4.32 28.99
C PRO A 45 -1.67 -3.20 29.37
N SER A 46 -2.23 -2.23 30.07
CA SER A 46 -1.60 -1.04 30.66
C SER A 46 -0.34 -1.34 31.48
N ALA A 47 0.73 -0.59 31.20
CA ALA A 47 1.97 -0.61 31.98
C ALA A 47 1.84 0.21 33.28
N THR A 48 2.24 -0.38 34.40
CA THR A 48 2.65 0.33 35.61
C THR A 48 4.04 -0.12 36.06
N PRO A 49 4.87 0.75 36.66
CA PRO A 49 6.31 0.71 36.44
C PRO A 49 7.10 0.47 37.72
N TYR A 50 7.66 -0.72 37.99
CA TYR A 50 8.66 -0.87 39.07
C TYR A 50 9.69 -1.99 38.85
N ARG A 51 10.96 -1.61 39.03
CA ARG A 51 12.13 -2.39 39.48
C ARG A 51 13.10 -2.93 38.42
N GLU A 52 13.92 -2.03 37.92
CA GLU A 52 15.17 -2.27 37.21
C GLU A 52 16.27 -2.75 38.18
N MET A 53 16.60 -4.04 38.11
CA MET A 53 17.97 -4.55 38.29
C MET A 53 18.06 -6.04 37.89
N SER A 54 16.93 -6.77 37.93
CA SER A 54 16.82 -8.20 37.55
C SER A 54 16.34 -8.42 36.10
N ALA A 55 15.90 -7.35 35.43
CA ALA A 55 15.30 -7.43 34.09
C ALA A 55 16.32 -7.74 32.98
N GLY A 56 17.60 -7.38 33.13
CA GLY A 56 18.62 -7.61 32.08
C GLY A 56 18.91 -9.09 31.83
N VAL A 57 18.99 -9.89 32.90
CA VAL A 57 19.28 -11.34 32.81
C VAL A 57 18.05 -12.14 32.42
N LEU A 58 16.86 -11.78 32.94
CA LEU A 58 15.60 -12.37 32.49
C LEU A 58 15.34 -12.05 31.01
N ARG A 59 15.51 -10.79 30.58
CA ARG A 59 15.27 -10.39 29.18
C ARG A 59 16.24 -11.03 28.19
N GLY A 60 17.49 -11.28 28.60
CA GLY A 60 18.45 -12.07 27.83
C GLY A 60 18.03 -13.53 27.69
N SER A 61 17.63 -14.17 28.79
CA SER A 61 17.13 -15.55 28.80
C SER A 61 15.84 -15.71 27.99
N THR A 62 14.86 -14.82 28.19
CA THR A 62 13.60 -14.82 27.43
C THR A 62 13.83 -14.58 25.94
N LYS A 63 14.79 -13.72 25.57
CA LYS A 63 15.15 -13.52 24.16
C LYS A 63 15.76 -14.77 23.53
N VAL A 64 16.67 -15.46 24.23
CA VAL A 64 17.29 -16.69 23.74
C VAL A 64 16.24 -17.80 23.53
N VAL A 65 15.35 -18.00 24.50
CA VAL A 65 14.24 -18.96 24.39
C VAL A 65 13.30 -18.60 23.23
N PHE A 66 13.05 -17.31 23.02
CA PHE A 66 12.22 -16.85 21.91
C PHE A 66 12.89 -17.03 20.55
N ASP A 67 14.20 -16.74 20.44
CA ASP A 67 14.99 -17.01 19.23
C ASP A 67 14.98 -18.51 18.91
N GLU A 68 15.20 -19.38 19.91
CA GLU A 68 15.14 -20.85 19.77
C GLU A 68 13.78 -21.32 19.25
N PHE A 69 12.68 -20.81 19.83
CA PHE A 69 11.33 -21.11 19.36
C PHE A 69 11.12 -20.72 17.89
N LEU A 70 11.61 -19.54 17.48
CA LEU A 70 11.51 -19.09 16.09
C LEU A 70 12.32 -19.97 15.13
N GLU A 71 13.49 -20.46 15.54
CA GLU A 71 14.28 -21.39 14.72
C GLU A 71 13.54 -22.73 14.53
N ILE A 72 12.98 -23.28 15.61
CA ILE A 72 12.20 -24.53 15.55
C ILE A 72 10.94 -24.35 14.69
N LEU A 73 10.25 -23.21 14.82
CA LEU A 73 9.10 -22.87 13.99
C LEU A 73 9.49 -22.78 12.51
N PHE A 74 10.62 -22.15 12.20
CA PHE A 74 11.15 -22.09 10.83
C PHE A 74 11.43 -23.49 10.28
N GLN A 75 12.06 -24.37 11.06
CA GLN A 75 12.31 -25.76 10.67
C GLN A 75 11.01 -26.52 10.42
N LEU A 76 9.99 -26.36 11.27
CA LEU A 76 8.68 -26.94 11.05
C LEU A 76 8.08 -26.44 9.73
N CYS A 77 8.07 -25.13 9.49
CA CYS A 77 7.53 -24.54 8.27
C CYS A 77 8.26 -25.08 7.01
N VAL A 78 9.59 -25.13 7.03
CA VAL A 78 10.38 -25.70 5.93
C VAL A 78 10.08 -27.18 5.72
N THR A 79 9.90 -27.94 6.79
CA THR A 79 9.54 -29.37 6.71
C THR A 79 8.21 -29.53 5.98
N LEU A 80 7.20 -28.72 6.29
CA LEU A 80 5.92 -28.73 5.59
C LEU A 80 6.04 -28.29 4.12
N CYS A 81 6.94 -27.35 3.79
CA CYS A 81 7.19 -26.92 2.42
C CYS A 81 7.92 -27.98 1.58
N THR A 82 8.66 -28.89 2.23
CA THR A 82 9.55 -29.87 1.59
C THR A 82 9.11 -31.32 1.79
N GLU A 83 7.89 -31.51 2.29
CA GLU A 83 7.26 -32.81 2.48
C GLU A 83 7.09 -33.51 1.12
N THR A 84 7.48 -34.79 1.04
CA THR A 84 7.38 -35.59 -0.17
C THR A 84 6.02 -36.26 -0.31
N PHE A 85 5.54 -36.41 -1.54
CA PHE A 85 4.29 -37.11 -1.80
C PHE A 85 4.41 -38.60 -1.46
N VAL A 86 3.37 -39.15 -0.83
CA VAL A 86 3.21 -40.59 -0.57
C VAL A 86 2.43 -41.16 -1.76
N ASP A 87 2.97 -42.21 -2.39
CA ASP A 87 2.38 -42.86 -3.57
C ASP A 87 2.03 -41.89 -4.73
N GLY A 88 2.81 -40.80 -4.85
CA GLY A 88 2.62 -39.75 -5.84
C GLY A 88 1.38 -38.89 -5.62
N GLN A 89 0.70 -39.00 -4.47
CA GLN A 89 -0.50 -38.21 -4.15
C GLN A 89 -0.11 -36.87 -3.51
N PRO A 90 -0.40 -35.71 -4.14
CA PRO A 90 -0.06 -34.43 -3.54
C PRO A 90 -0.80 -34.16 -2.23
N SER A 91 -2.04 -34.64 -2.12
CA SER A 91 -2.89 -34.52 -0.92
C SER A 91 -2.39 -35.33 0.28
N SER A 92 -1.34 -36.14 0.13
CA SER A 92 -0.71 -36.81 1.26
C SER A 92 0.09 -35.84 2.12
N THR A 93 0.48 -34.68 1.58
CA THR A 93 1.24 -33.67 2.30
C THR A 93 0.30 -32.77 3.09
N LEU A 94 0.70 -32.40 4.31
CA LEU A 94 -0.15 -31.61 5.20
C LEU A 94 -0.49 -30.26 4.60
N LEU A 95 0.47 -29.63 3.90
CA LEU A 95 0.27 -28.30 3.34
C LEU A 95 -0.73 -28.31 2.17
N VAL A 96 -0.63 -29.28 1.25
CA VAL A 96 -1.58 -29.42 0.15
C VAL A 96 -2.95 -29.85 0.67
N TYR A 97 -3.00 -30.79 1.61
CA TYR A 97 -4.25 -31.20 2.26
C TYR A 97 -4.96 -30.01 2.93
N PHE A 98 -4.24 -29.27 3.77
CA PHE A 98 -4.77 -28.08 4.44
C PHE A 98 -5.22 -27.02 3.45
N SER A 99 -4.50 -26.84 2.33
CA SER A 99 -4.93 -25.93 1.29
C SER A 99 -6.32 -26.29 0.75
N GLY A 100 -6.66 -27.58 0.63
CA GLY A 100 -7.99 -28.05 0.27
C GLY A 100 -9.07 -27.64 1.28
N VAL A 101 -8.76 -27.70 2.58
CA VAL A 101 -9.66 -27.24 3.67
C VAL A 101 -9.96 -25.75 3.56
N LEU A 102 -9.01 -24.95 3.06
CA LEU A 102 -9.23 -23.52 2.81
C LEU A 102 -10.25 -23.25 1.68
N GLY A 103 -10.63 -24.27 0.91
CA GLY A 103 -11.68 -24.22 -0.10
C GLY A 103 -13.09 -24.21 0.48
N PHE A 104 -13.28 -24.33 1.79
CA PHE A 104 -14.60 -24.26 2.44
C PHE A 104 -14.91 -22.85 2.98
N SER A 105 -16.20 -22.54 3.12
CA SER A 105 -16.70 -21.41 3.91
C SER A 105 -16.39 -21.60 5.39
N ALA A 106 -16.40 -20.51 6.17
CA ALA A 106 -16.06 -20.55 7.61
C ALA A 106 -17.01 -21.45 8.42
N ASP A 107 -18.25 -21.62 7.95
CA ASP A 107 -19.27 -22.52 8.49
C ASP A 107 -19.26 -23.93 7.85
N CYS A 108 -18.30 -24.21 6.96
CA CYS A 108 -18.15 -25.47 6.22
C CYS A 108 -19.36 -25.88 5.37
N HIS A 109 -20.31 -24.98 5.10
CA HIS A 109 -21.53 -25.31 4.34
C HIS A 109 -21.40 -25.12 2.83
N LYS A 110 -20.38 -24.40 2.35
CA LYS A 110 -20.21 -24.08 0.92
C LYS A 110 -18.74 -24.22 0.52
N PHE A 111 -18.53 -24.55 -0.75
CA PHE A 111 -17.23 -24.37 -1.38
C PHE A 111 -17.04 -22.89 -1.74
N GLN A 112 -15.83 -22.39 -1.54
CA GLN A 112 -15.40 -21.06 -1.96
C GLN A 112 -15.36 -21.01 -3.48
N LEU A 113 -15.69 -19.83 -4.02
CA LEU A 113 -15.47 -19.57 -5.44
C LEU A 113 -13.97 -19.50 -5.73
N ALA A 114 -13.57 -19.81 -6.95
CA ALA A 114 -12.18 -19.77 -7.39
C ALA A 114 -11.57 -18.37 -7.15
N ARG A 115 -12.32 -17.28 -7.38
CA ARG A 115 -11.88 -15.91 -7.06
C ARG A 115 -11.59 -15.67 -5.57
N GLN A 116 -12.24 -16.40 -4.66
CA GLN A 116 -12.03 -16.31 -3.21
C GLN A 116 -10.94 -17.27 -2.73
N TYR A 117 -10.74 -18.36 -3.45
CA TYR A 117 -9.83 -19.43 -3.08
C TYR A 117 -8.40 -19.21 -3.61
N CYS A 118 -8.25 -18.73 -4.85
CA CYS A 118 -6.95 -18.47 -5.48
C CYS A 118 -6.03 -17.49 -4.71
N PRO A 119 -6.55 -16.43 -4.06
CA PRO A 119 -5.73 -15.58 -3.18
C PRO A 119 -5.10 -16.36 -2.03
N LYS A 120 -5.78 -17.37 -1.48
CA LYS A 120 -5.25 -18.21 -0.38
C LYS A 120 -4.05 -19.04 -0.85
N PHE A 121 -4.11 -19.62 -2.05
CA PHE A 121 -2.95 -20.26 -2.66
C PHE A 121 -1.80 -19.28 -2.88
N SER A 122 -2.09 -18.07 -3.36
CA SER A 122 -1.07 -17.05 -3.63
C SER A 122 -0.30 -16.67 -2.36
N ALA A 123 -1.01 -16.50 -1.24
CA ALA A 123 -0.40 -16.24 0.07
C ALA A 123 0.49 -17.41 0.54
N ILE A 124 0.03 -18.67 0.40
CA ILE A 124 0.83 -19.85 0.77
C ILE A 124 2.06 -19.99 -0.12
N ILE A 125 1.92 -19.83 -1.44
CA ILE A 125 3.02 -19.85 -2.42
C ILE A 125 4.06 -18.79 -2.08
N TYR A 126 3.62 -17.56 -1.78
CA TYR A 126 4.52 -16.48 -1.38
C TYR A 126 5.31 -16.84 -0.13
N LYS A 127 4.63 -17.30 0.93
CA LYS A 127 5.29 -17.74 2.18
C LYS A 127 6.30 -18.86 1.93
N GLN A 128 5.95 -19.88 1.14
CA GLN A 128 6.87 -20.96 0.77
C GLN A 128 8.10 -20.43 0.04
N ARG A 129 7.94 -19.50 -0.91
CA ARG A 129 9.07 -18.90 -1.64
C ARG A 129 10.04 -18.18 -0.70
N ILE A 130 9.52 -17.40 0.25
CA ILE A 130 10.35 -16.71 1.25
C ILE A 130 11.06 -17.71 2.17
N LEU A 131 10.35 -18.73 2.67
CA LEU A 131 10.91 -19.75 3.55
C LEU A 131 12.00 -20.57 2.86
N LEU A 132 11.77 -20.99 1.61
CA LEU A 132 12.75 -21.73 0.81
C LEU A 132 13.94 -20.85 0.40
N LEU A 133 13.72 -19.55 0.19
CA LEU A 133 14.80 -18.59 -0.07
C LEU A 133 15.69 -18.43 1.18
N GLU A 134 15.08 -18.27 2.36
CA GLU A 134 15.82 -18.20 3.64
C GLU A 134 16.56 -19.52 3.89
N LEU A 135 15.95 -20.67 3.60
CA LEU A 135 16.62 -21.98 3.70
C LEU A 135 17.83 -22.07 2.76
N ALA A 136 17.74 -21.47 1.57
CA ALA A 136 18.80 -21.53 0.58
C ALA A 136 19.93 -20.54 0.85
N LEU A 137 19.60 -19.36 1.38
CA LEU A 137 20.52 -18.27 1.68
C LEU A 137 20.22 -17.62 3.05
N PRO A 138 20.47 -18.32 4.16
CA PRO A 138 20.15 -17.82 5.50
C PRO A 138 20.83 -16.48 5.79
N VAL A 139 20.06 -15.47 6.21
CA VAL A 139 20.60 -14.15 6.53
C VAL A 139 21.49 -14.20 7.75
N ARG A 140 21.14 -15.05 8.72
CA ARG A 140 21.91 -15.35 9.93
C ARG A 140 22.10 -16.86 10.09
N GLU A 141 23.02 -17.24 10.96
CA GLU A 141 23.14 -18.61 11.41
C GLU A 141 21.94 -18.97 12.30
N TYR A 142 21.42 -20.18 12.13
CA TYR A 142 20.39 -20.77 12.98
C TYR A 142 21.04 -21.85 13.83
N THR A 143 21.41 -21.47 15.06
CA THR A 143 22.25 -22.30 15.94
C THR A 143 21.54 -23.54 16.48
N THR A 144 20.25 -23.44 16.79
CA THR A 144 19.44 -24.53 17.35
C THR A 144 19.22 -25.63 16.33
N ILE A 145 18.96 -25.26 15.08
CA ILE A 145 18.63 -26.22 14.00
C ILE A 145 19.83 -26.52 13.07
N GLY A 146 21.00 -25.96 13.37
CA GLY A 146 22.27 -26.26 12.71
C GLY A 146 22.36 -25.80 11.25
N ILE A 147 21.69 -24.70 10.90
CA ILE A 147 21.76 -24.15 9.54
C ILE A 147 22.77 -22.99 9.53
N PRO A 148 23.87 -23.08 8.75
CA PRO A 148 24.88 -22.03 8.70
C PRO A 148 24.36 -20.80 7.96
N GLN A 149 24.90 -19.63 8.32
CA GLN A 149 24.68 -18.39 7.56
C GLN A 149 25.09 -18.58 6.09
N ARG A 150 24.40 -17.87 5.18
CA ARG A 150 24.71 -17.88 3.74
C ARG A 150 26.21 -17.64 3.48
N PRO A 151 26.81 -18.40 2.55
CA PRO A 151 28.22 -18.24 2.23
C PRO A 151 28.49 -16.90 1.52
N ARG A 152 29.71 -16.38 1.65
CA ARG A 152 30.12 -15.13 0.96
C ARG A 152 30.32 -15.33 -0.55
N ALA A 153 30.64 -16.54 -0.97
CA ALA A 153 30.79 -16.96 -2.36
C ALA A 153 29.83 -18.12 -2.66
N ALA A 154 29.63 -18.44 -3.95
CA ALA A 154 28.76 -19.54 -4.39
C ALA A 154 27.30 -19.49 -3.88
N GLN A 155 26.77 -18.27 -3.75
CA GLN A 155 25.37 -18.05 -3.34
C GLN A 155 24.39 -18.56 -4.40
N PHE A 156 24.75 -18.42 -5.69
CA PHE A 156 23.92 -18.92 -6.78
C PHE A 156 23.76 -20.44 -6.72
N GLU A 157 24.83 -21.18 -6.44
CA GLU A 157 24.84 -22.63 -6.32
C GLU A 157 24.02 -23.09 -5.11
N SER A 158 24.15 -22.40 -3.98
CA SER A 158 23.33 -22.63 -2.78
C SER A 158 21.83 -22.43 -3.06
N LEU A 159 21.49 -21.33 -3.73
CA LEU A 159 20.12 -21.05 -4.17
C LEU A 159 19.62 -22.12 -5.15
N ASN A 160 20.42 -22.44 -6.16
CA ASN A 160 20.02 -23.33 -7.23
C ASN A 160 19.78 -24.76 -6.73
N ARG A 161 20.52 -25.22 -5.72
CA ARG A 161 20.30 -26.52 -5.06
C ARG A 161 18.89 -26.65 -4.48
N ILE A 162 18.40 -25.62 -3.80
CA ILE A 162 17.04 -25.60 -3.22
C ILE A 162 16.00 -25.36 -4.33
N ARG A 163 16.23 -24.36 -5.19
CA ARG A 163 15.34 -23.99 -6.28
C ARG A 163 15.05 -25.16 -7.21
N ALA A 164 16.10 -25.81 -7.72
CA ALA A 164 15.98 -26.90 -8.69
C ALA A 164 15.23 -28.12 -8.13
N LYS A 165 15.32 -28.34 -6.81
CA LYS A 165 14.67 -29.47 -6.15
C LYS A 165 13.22 -29.18 -5.77
N TYR A 166 12.94 -28.02 -5.17
CA TYR A 166 11.66 -27.75 -4.50
C TYR A 166 10.80 -26.68 -5.19
N MET A 167 11.37 -25.86 -6.08
CA MET A 167 10.70 -24.66 -6.61
C MET A 167 10.47 -24.72 -8.13
N VAL A 168 10.76 -25.85 -8.77
CA VAL A 168 10.53 -26.06 -10.21
C VAL A 168 9.14 -26.65 -10.43
N LEU A 169 8.46 -26.19 -11.48
CA LEU A 169 7.17 -26.73 -11.91
C LEU A 169 7.30 -28.22 -12.24
N GLY A 170 6.31 -29.01 -11.82
CA GLY A 170 6.32 -30.47 -11.97
C GLY A 170 7.18 -31.22 -10.95
N SER A 171 7.83 -30.52 -10.00
CA SER A 171 8.44 -31.19 -8.85
C SER A 171 7.36 -31.81 -7.95
N GLN A 172 7.66 -32.96 -7.34
CA GLN A 172 6.73 -33.65 -6.43
C GLN A 172 6.77 -33.07 -5.01
N TYR A 173 6.63 -31.74 -4.93
CA TYR A 173 6.65 -30.98 -3.69
C TYR A 173 5.49 -29.98 -3.62
N PRO A 174 5.03 -29.61 -2.40
CA PRO A 174 3.85 -28.76 -2.20
C PRO A 174 3.83 -27.47 -3.01
N LEU A 175 4.97 -26.79 -3.16
CA LEU A 175 5.04 -25.53 -3.89
C LEU A 175 4.59 -25.67 -5.35
N ALA A 176 5.05 -26.68 -6.06
CA ALA A 176 4.70 -26.87 -7.47
C ALA A 176 3.23 -27.25 -7.65
N GLU A 177 2.70 -28.10 -6.77
CA GLU A 177 1.27 -28.46 -6.78
C GLU A 177 0.38 -27.25 -6.52
N LEU A 178 0.70 -26.46 -5.49
CA LEU A 178 -0.10 -25.28 -5.13
C LEU A 178 -0.09 -24.22 -6.24
N VAL A 179 1.03 -24.08 -6.98
CA VAL A 179 1.08 -23.24 -8.19
C VAL A 179 0.15 -23.79 -9.27
N SER A 180 0.20 -25.10 -9.55
CA SER A 180 -0.68 -25.76 -10.51
C SER A 180 -2.16 -25.57 -10.17
N LEU A 181 -2.55 -25.80 -8.91
CA LEU A 181 -3.92 -25.63 -8.42
C LEU A 181 -4.39 -24.18 -8.53
N ARG A 182 -3.54 -23.21 -8.19
CA ARG A 182 -3.86 -21.78 -8.35
C ARG A 182 -4.06 -21.43 -9.81
N ASP A 183 -3.19 -21.88 -10.70
CA ASP A 183 -3.25 -21.54 -12.12
C ASP A 183 -4.48 -22.19 -12.79
N PHE A 184 -4.84 -23.42 -12.39
CA PHE A 184 -6.12 -24.03 -12.73
C PHE A 184 -7.30 -23.19 -12.21
N GLY A 185 -7.28 -22.82 -10.93
CA GLY A 185 -8.33 -22.00 -10.31
C GLY A 185 -8.49 -20.63 -10.99
N ARG A 186 -7.41 -20.00 -11.45
CA ARG A 186 -7.48 -18.74 -12.23
C ARG A 186 -8.24 -18.93 -13.54
N ASN A 187 -8.04 -20.04 -14.24
CA ASN A 187 -8.81 -20.34 -15.45
C ASN A 187 -10.30 -20.55 -15.13
N VAL A 188 -10.61 -21.22 -14.03
CA VAL A 188 -12.01 -21.36 -13.57
C VAL A 188 -12.61 -19.99 -13.24
N ALA A 189 -11.88 -19.14 -12.50
CA ALA A 189 -12.33 -17.82 -12.08
C ALA A 189 -12.74 -16.91 -13.25
N ARG A 190 -12.10 -17.05 -14.42
CA ARG A 190 -12.46 -16.32 -15.65
C ARG A 190 -13.86 -16.65 -16.18
N THR A 191 -14.38 -17.83 -15.84
CA THR A 191 -15.72 -18.27 -16.24
C THR A 191 -16.74 -18.15 -15.12
N GLU A 192 -16.33 -17.74 -13.92
CA GLU A 192 -17.25 -17.54 -12.80
C GLU A 192 -18.10 -16.29 -13.02
N PRO A 193 -19.42 -16.34 -12.72
CA PRO A 193 -20.26 -15.17 -12.86
C PRO A 193 -19.78 -14.05 -11.92
N PRO A 194 -19.83 -12.78 -12.38
CA PRO A 194 -19.41 -11.66 -11.56
C PRO A 194 -20.23 -11.62 -10.27
N SER A 195 -19.59 -11.26 -9.16
CA SER A 195 -20.34 -10.99 -7.93
C SER A 195 -21.13 -9.71 -8.08
N VAL A 196 -22.45 -9.82 -8.01
CA VAL A 196 -23.34 -8.65 -7.91
C VAL A 196 -23.25 -8.13 -6.48
N HIS A 197 -22.40 -7.15 -6.28
CA HIS A 197 -22.19 -6.51 -4.98
C HIS A 197 -23.19 -5.38 -4.72
N PHE A 198 -23.52 -4.63 -5.78
CA PHE A 198 -24.35 -3.44 -5.70
C PHE A 198 -25.69 -3.68 -6.38
N HIS A 199 -26.76 -3.19 -5.76
CA HIS A 199 -28.10 -3.18 -6.34
C HIS A 199 -28.57 -1.74 -6.47
N TRP A 200 -29.03 -1.41 -7.67
CA TRP A 200 -29.65 -0.12 -7.96
C TRP A 200 -31.16 -0.23 -7.77
N SER A 201 -31.77 0.79 -7.19
CA SER A 201 -33.23 0.96 -7.24
C SER A 201 -33.68 1.13 -8.70
N SER A 202 -34.94 0.77 -8.98
CA SER A 202 -35.50 0.83 -10.33
C SER A 202 -35.54 2.25 -10.93
N ASP A 203 -35.56 3.27 -10.08
CA ASP A 203 -35.50 4.68 -10.46
C ASP A 203 -34.06 5.21 -10.62
N GLY A 204 -33.05 4.42 -10.26
CA GLY A 204 -31.64 4.81 -10.32
C GLY A 204 -31.20 5.78 -9.21
N GLU A 205 -32.05 6.05 -8.20
CA GLU A 205 -31.76 7.04 -7.16
C GLU A 205 -31.07 6.47 -5.91
N MET A 206 -30.96 5.16 -5.77
CA MET A 206 -30.33 4.50 -4.63
C MET A 206 -29.42 3.36 -5.06
N VAL A 207 -28.22 3.33 -4.47
CA VAL A 207 -27.28 2.21 -4.56
C VAL A 207 -27.24 1.52 -3.20
N SER A 208 -27.33 0.20 -3.19
CA SER A 208 -27.27 -0.62 -1.98
C SER A 208 -26.23 -1.72 -2.06
N HIS A 209 -25.47 -1.90 -0.99
CA HIS A 209 -24.48 -2.96 -0.81
C HIS A 209 -24.61 -3.51 0.61
N THR A 210 -24.93 -4.80 0.74
CA THR A 210 -25.20 -5.45 2.03
C THR A 210 -26.21 -4.66 2.89
N SER A 211 -25.77 -4.04 3.99
CA SER A 211 -26.59 -3.21 4.88
C SER A 211 -26.51 -1.71 4.58
N LEU A 212 -25.60 -1.30 3.69
CA LEU A 212 -25.39 0.09 3.32
C LEU A 212 -26.31 0.48 2.17
N GLN A 213 -27.02 1.60 2.34
CA GLN A 213 -27.83 2.23 1.30
C GLN A 213 -27.41 3.68 1.19
N ILE A 214 -27.17 4.14 -0.03
CA ILE A 214 -26.78 5.52 -0.33
C ILE A 214 -27.67 6.03 -1.44
N THR A 215 -28.32 7.16 -1.21
CA THR A 215 -29.05 7.88 -2.26
C THR A 215 -28.08 8.66 -3.15
N MET A 216 -28.45 8.87 -4.41
CA MET A 216 -27.66 9.71 -5.32
C MET A 216 -27.55 11.16 -4.84
N ASN A 217 -28.50 11.63 -4.01
CA ASN A 217 -28.40 12.93 -3.35
C ASN A 217 -27.32 12.96 -2.27
N GLU A 218 -27.22 11.92 -1.44
CA GLU A 218 -26.14 11.78 -0.45
C GLU A 218 -24.78 11.59 -1.13
N PHE A 219 -24.72 10.77 -2.19
CA PHE A 219 -23.51 10.56 -2.96
C PHE A 219 -22.93 11.86 -3.53
N ARG A 220 -23.78 12.71 -4.12
CA ARG A 220 -23.38 14.03 -4.65
C ARG A 220 -22.89 15.01 -3.59
N ARG A 221 -23.18 14.76 -2.30
CA ARG A 221 -22.73 15.57 -1.17
C ARG A 221 -21.37 15.14 -0.62
N LEU A 222 -20.81 14.00 -1.07
CA LEU A 222 -19.52 13.51 -0.58
C LEU A 222 -18.37 14.51 -0.77
N PRO A 223 -18.17 15.15 -1.95
CA PRO A 223 -17.11 16.14 -2.11
C PRO A 223 -17.25 17.30 -1.12
N GLU A 224 -18.47 17.82 -0.95
CA GLU A 224 -18.76 18.92 -0.04
C GLU A 224 -18.55 18.52 1.43
N HIS A 225 -18.90 17.29 1.80
CA HIS A 225 -18.67 16.75 3.14
C HIS A 225 -17.17 16.75 3.51
N PHE A 226 -16.34 16.18 2.65
CA PHE A 226 -14.89 16.11 2.87
C PHE A 226 -14.25 17.50 2.91
N ILE A 227 -14.61 18.39 1.98
CA ILE A 227 -14.08 19.76 1.93
C ILE A 227 -14.47 20.53 3.20
N SER A 228 -15.76 20.54 3.55
CA SER A 228 -16.24 21.26 4.73
C SER A 228 -15.64 20.71 6.04
N ARG A 229 -15.49 19.39 6.17
CA ARG A 229 -14.87 18.79 7.36
C ARG A 229 -13.38 19.14 7.44
N ALA A 230 -12.67 19.12 6.31
CA ALA A 230 -11.27 19.51 6.24
C ALA A 230 -11.08 20.99 6.59
N GLU A 231 -11.97 21.89 6.17
CA GLU A 231 -11.94 23.31 6.54
C GLU A 231 -12.11 23.52 8.05
N VAL A 232 -13.11 22.87 8.67
CA VAL A 232 -13.34 22.96 10.13
C VAL A 232 -12.14 22.46 10.92
N LEU A 233 -11.54 21.34 10.50
CA LEU A 233 -10.31 20.82 11.12
C LEU A 233 -9.14 21.77 10.89
N CYS A 234 -8.99 22.31 9.68
CA CYS A 234 -7.94 23.27 9.36
C CYS A 234 -8.02 24.52 10.25
N GLU A 235 -9.20 25.13 10.41
CA GLU A 235 -9.39 26.31 11.25
C GLU A 235 -8.97 26.04 12.70
N LYS A 236 -9.37 24.87 13.22
CA LYS A 236 -9.03 24.45 14.59
C LYS A 236 -7.54 24.19 14.75
N LEU A 237 -6.92 23.47 13.81
CA LEU A 237 -5.50 23.13 13.81
C LEU A 237 -4.59 24.34 13.58
N MET A 238 -5.13 25.42 13.01
CA MET A 238 -4.42 26.68 12.80
C MET A 238 -4.43 27.62 14.02
N PHE A 239 -5.09 27.26 15.13
CA PHE A 239 -5.17 28.10 16.35
C PHE A 239 -5.60 29.56 16.07
N GLY A 240 -6.55 29.73 15.14
CA GLY A 240 -7.05 31.04 14.73
C GLY A 240 -6.03 31.91 13.97
N LEU A 241 -4.92 31.32 13.50
CA LEU A 241 -4.01 31.97 12.57
C LEU A 241 -4.73 32.15 11.22
N GLN A 242 -5.14 33.39 10.96
CA GLN A 242 -5.77 33.78 9.70
C GLN A 242 -4.68 34.12 8.69
N LEU A 243 -4.78 33.54 7.50
CA LEU A 243 -3.86 33.76 6.41
C LEU A 243 -4.67 34.14 5.18
N ASP A 244 -4.43 35.35 4.68
CA ASP A 244 -4.94 35.80 3.39
C ASP A 244 -3.89 35.47 2.33
N VAL A 245 -3.95 34.23 1.81
CA VAL A 245 -2.99 33.73 0.83
C VAL A 245 -3.62 33.80 -0.55
N ASP A 246 -3.07 34.66 -1.39
CA ASP A 246 -3.33 34.61 -2.82
C ASP A 246 -2.42 33.55 -3.47
N LEU A 247 -3.00 32.39 -3.75
CA LEU A 247 -2.28 31.26 -4.38
C LEU A 247 -1.70 31.62 -5.75
N SER A 248 -2.17 32.68 -6.42
CA SER A 248 -1.61 33.10 -7.72
C SER A 248 -0.19 33.66 -7.61
N ASN A 249 0.21 34.10 -6.41
CA ASN A 249 1.56 34.59 -6.13
C ASN A 249 2.54 33.47 -5.75
N ILE A 250 2.05 32.26 -5.46
CA ILE A 250 2.88 31.12 -5.10
C ILE A 250 3.59 30.59 -6.33
N LYS A 251 4.91 30.52 -6.26
CA LYS A 251 5.78 29.96 -7.31
C LYS A 251 6.02 28.48 -7.09
N ASP A 252 6.08 27.72 -8.18
CA ASP A 252 6.44 26.32 -8.16
C ASP A 252 7.26 25.98 -9.41
N ASP A 253 8.19 25.05 -9.27
CA ASP A 253 9.04 24.53 -10.33
C ASP A 253 8.79 23.03 -10.50
N MET A 254 7.83 22.71 -11.36
CA MET A 254 7.46 21.33 -11.69
C MET A 254 8.60 20.56 -12.41
N ALA A 255 9.61 21.27 -12.96
CA ALA A 255 10.74 20.66 -13.63
C ALA A 255 11.91 20.33 -12.66
N SER A 256 11.84 20.82 -11.43
CA SER A 256 12.86 20.53 -10.41
C SER A 256 12.93 19.04 -10.12
N SER A 257 14.15 18.48 -10.21
CA SER A 257 14.48 17.11 -9.77
C SER A 257 15.27 17.09 -8.47
N LYS A 258 15.35 18.22 -7.75
CA LYS A 258 16.11 18.32 -6.52
C LYS A 258 15.42 17.52 -5.42
N SER A 259 16.15 16.59 -4.80
CA SER A 259 15.65 15.83 -3.65
C SER A 259 15.21 16.76 -2.52
N GLY A 260 14.05 16.47 -1.96
CA GLY A 260 13.35 17.25 -0.95
C GLY A 260 12.64 18.48 -1.50
N TYR A 261 12.67 18.78 -2.79
CA TYR A 261 12.00 19.97 -3.31
C TYR A 261 10.47 19.85 -3.33
N ASN A 262 9.79 20.95 -2.98
CA ASN A 262 8.40 21.26 -3.29
C ASN A 262 8.21 22.80 -3.29
N PHE A 263 7.02 23.29 -3.62
CA PHE A 263 6.73 24.72 -3.65
C PHE A 263 7.00 25.44 -2.31
N VAL A 264 6.90 24.76 -1.16
CA VAL A 264 7.21 25.35 0.16
C VAL A 264 8.68 25.76 0.25
N LYS A 265 9.56 24.99 -0.41
CA LYS A 265 11.01 25.24 -0.47
C LYS A 265 11.42 26.10 -1.67
N HIS A 266 10.46 26.65 -2.44
CA HIS A 266 10.79 27.61 -3.50
C HIS A 266 11.31 28.92 -2.86
N PRO A 267 12.50 29.43 -3.24
CA PRO A 267 13.13 30.58 -2.58
C PRO A 267 12.27 31.85 -2.52
N GLU A 268 11.48 32.11 -3.56
CA GLU A 268 10.62 33.30 -3.65
C GLU A 268 9.37 33.24 -2.74
N ASN A 269 8.97 32.07 -2.27
CA ASN A 269 7.74 31.93 -1.49
C ASN A 269 7.93 32.25 0.00
N VAL A 270 9.15 32.13 0.53
CA VAL A 270 9.48 32.38 1.95
C VAL A 270 8.59 31.57 2.92
N LEU A 271 8.24 30.33 2.55
CA LEU A 271 7.34 29.47 3.34
C LEU A 271 8.05 28.45 4.23
N ASP A 272 9.37 28.25 4.05
CA ASP A 272 10.10 27.18 4.74
C ASP A 272 10.15 27.34 6.27
N SER A 273 9.95 28.53 6.82
CA SER A 273 9.86 28.76 8.26
C SER A 273 8.45 29.12 8.74
N ALA A 274 7.45 29.14 7.85
CA ALA A 274 6.12 29.65 8.16
C ALA A 274 5.40 28.85 9.27
N TYR A 275 5.64 27.55 9.35
CA TYR A 275 5.08 26.69 10.42
C TYR A 275 5.51 27.10 11.84
N LEU A 276 6.61 27.85 12.00
CA LEU A 276 7.04 28.35 13.31
C LEU A 276 6.05 29.37 13.88
N GLU A 277 5.36 30.12 13.04
CA GLU A 277 4.28 31.02 13.49
C GLU A 277 3.10 30.24 14.06
N LEU A 278 2.73 29.13 13.40
CA LEU A 278 1.71 28.22 13.93
C LEU A 278 2.16 27.59 15.26
N LEU A 279 3.44 27.21 15.38
CA LEU A 279 3.99 26.67 16.61
C LEU A 279 3.93 27.68 17.76
N LEU A 280 4.28 28.95 17.50
CA LEU A 280 4.19 30.04 18.47
C LEU A 280 2.73 30.32 18.90
N ARG A 281 1.79 30.29 17.96
CA ARG A 281 0.35 30.39 18.25
C ARG A 281 -0.15 29.23 19.11
N ALA A 282 0.20 28.01 18.73
CA ALA A 282 -0.12 26.80 19.48
C ALA A 282 0.45 26.84 20.91
N TYR A 283 1.62 27.45 21.10
CA TYR A 283 2.23 27.65 22.41
C TYR A 283 1.50 28.71 23.25
N THR A 284 1.07 29.82 22.61
CA THR A 284 0.48 30.98 23.29
C THR A 284 -1.05 30.93 23.43
N ALA A 285 -1.72 29.90 22.89
CA ALA A 285 -3.18 29.71 22.98
C ALA A 285 -3.73 29.40 24.39
N GLY A 286 -2.95 29.60 25.46
CA GLY A 286 -3.40 29.59 26.85
C GLY A 286 -3.93 28.24 27.33
N LYS A 287 -5.25 28.15 27.56
CA LYS A 287 -5.89 26.90 28.01
C LYS A 287 -5.89 25.83 26.91
N ASP A 288 -6.07 26.24 25.66
CA ASP A 288 -6.14 25.35 24.50
C ASP A 288 -4.77 25.11 23.85
N GLY A 289 -3.72 25.74 24.39
CA GLY A 289 -2.35 25.61 23.88
C GLY A 289 -1.73 24.23 24.09
N LEU A 290 -0.74 23.93 23.24
CA LEU A 290 -0.01 22.66 23.24
C LEU A 290 1.10 22.60 24.29
N ALA A 291 1.47 23.73 24.89
CA ALA A 291 2.54 23.82 25.88
C ALA A 291 2.19 24.81 26.99
N LYS A 292 2.93 24.72 28.10
CA LYS A 292 2.89 25.69 29.21
C LYS A 292 4.24 25.71 29.91
N ASP A 293 4.71 26.90 30.26
CA ASP A 293 5.91 27.08 31.09
C ASP A 293 7.14 26.32 30.55
N GLY A 294 7.30 26.29 29.21
CA GLY A 294 8.40 25.61 28.52
C GLY A 294 8.23 24.10 28.34
N VAL A 295 7.08 23.52 28.71
CA VAL A 295 6.83 22.07 28.69
C VAL A 295 5.61 21.74 27.83
N TRP A 296 5.75 20.71 26.98
CA TRP A 296 4.65 20.17 26.19
C TRP A 296 3.54 19.57 27.07
N ARG A 297 2.29 19.93 26.77
CA ARG A 297 1.11 19.26 27.31
C ARG A 297 0.81 18.04 26.44
N TRP A 298 1.46 16.92 26.74
CA TRP A 298 1.40 15.71 25.89
C TRP A 298 -0.01 15.20 25.59
N HIS A 299 -0.97 15.40 26.48
CA HIS A 299 -2.36 15.06 26.21
C HIS A 299 -2.97 15.94 25.10
N SER A 300 -2.75 17.27 25.16
CA SER A 300 -3.16 18.20 24.12
C SER A 300 -2.43 17.96 22.79
N VAL A 301 -1.13 17.66 22.85
CA VAL A 301 -0.33 17.29 21.67
C VAL A 301 -0.88 16.02 21.02
N ALA A 302 -1.17 14.98 21.80
CA ALA A 302 -1.77 13.75 21.27
C ALA A 302 -3.15 14.01 20.64
N ALA A 303 -3.98 14.87 21.26
CA ALA A 303 -5.27 15.27 20.70
C ALA A 303 -5.13 16.11 19.41
N TYR A 304 -4.10 16.94 19.31
CA TYR A 304 -3.77 17.70 18.10
C TYR A 304 -3.36 16.74 16.98
N LEU A 305 -2.40 15.84 17.22
CA LEU A 305 -1.94 14.87 16.23
C LEU A 305 -3.07 13.96 15.74
N LYS A 306 -3.99 13.54 16.62
CA LYS A 306 -5.19 12.79 16.22
C LYS A 306 -6.08 13.58 15.26
N GLN A 307 -6.23 14.88 15.47
CA GLN A 307 -7.00 15.74 14.57
C GLN A 307 -6.28 16.00 13.25
N VAL A 308 -4.95 16.00 13.24
CA VAL A 308 -4.16 16.03 11.99
C VAL A 308 -4.42 14.78 11.17
N THR A 309 -4.41 13.59 11.78
CA THR A 309 -4.78 12.34 11.08
C THR A 309 -6.22 12.40 10.55
N GLU A 310 -7.17 12.88 11.34
CA GLU A 310 -8.56 13.06 10.86
C GLU A 310 -8.61 14.03 9.66
N MET A 311 -7.81 15.11 9.68
CA MET A 311 -7.73 16.06 8.56
C MET A 311 -7.13 15.42 7.30
N GLU A 312 -6.12 14.57 7.45
CA GLU A 312 -5.52 13.80 6.35
C GLU A 312 -6.55 12.87 5.68
N GLU A 313 -7.39 12.21 6.47
CA GLU A 313 -8.51 11.40 5.96
C GLU A 313 -9.50 12.26 5.15
N GLN A 314 -9.84 13.46 5.65
CA GLN A 314 -10.73 14.36 4.91
C GLN A 314 -10.09 14.91 3.62
N LEU A 315 -8.81 15.24 3.66
CA LEU A 315 -8.05 15.67 2.49
C LEU A 315 -7.99 14.55 1.44
N ALA A 316 -7.72 13.30 1.86
CA ALA A 316 -7.73 12.15 0.97
C ALA A 316 -9.10 11.95 0.29
N GLY A 317 -10.19 12.03 1.07
CA GLY A 317 -11.55 11.99 0.54
C GLY A 317 -11.86 13.13 -0.44
N GLY A 318 -11.42 14.35 -0.13
CA GLY A 318 -11.57 15.52 -1.02
C GLY A 318 -10.77 15.37 -2.32
N LEU A 319 -9.51 14.95 -2.24
CA LEU A 319 -8.65 14.70 -3.40
C LEU A 319 -9.20 13.60 -4.31
N TYR A 320 -9.80 12.58 -3.71
CA TYR A 320 -10.42 11.46 -4.43
C TYR A 320 -11.72 11.87 -5.13
N THR A 321 -12.59 12.62 -4.45
CA THR A 321 -13.97 12.87 -4.90
C THR A 321 -14.21 14.21 -5.60
N ALA A 322 -13.38 15.23 -5.35
CA ALA A 322 -13.62 16.61 -5.80
C ALA A 322 -12.79 17.06 -7.02
N CYS A 323 -11.98 16.17 -7.62
CA CYS A 323 -10.96 16.53 -8.61
C CYS A 323 -11.18 15.88 -9.99
N GLY A 324 -12.45 15.74 -10.41
CA GLY A 324 -12.86 15.11 -11.66
C GLY A 324 -13.01 13.59 -11.54
N GLN A 325 -12.62 12.83 -12.59
CA GLN A 325 -12.68 11.37 -12.59
C GLN A 325 -11.89 10.79 -11.40
N THR A 326 -12.38 9.79 -10.68
CA THR A 326 -11.61 9.27 -9.53
C THR A 326 -10.32 8.58 -10.00
N PRO A 327 -9.15 8.85 -9.39
CA PRO A 327 -7.95 8.07 -9.66
C PRO A 327 -8.04 6.69 -9.00
N ARG A 328 -7.17 5.75 -9.37
CA ARG A 328 -6.99 4.53 -8.56
C ARG A 328 -6.50 4.93 -7.16
N ILE A 329 -7.15 4.45 -6.11
CA ILE A 329 -6.87 4.87 -4.72
C ILE A 329 -5.39 4.70 -4.35
N GLN A 330 -4.78 3.58 -4.74
CA GLN A 330 -3.36 3.31 -4.50
C GLN A 330 -2.44 4.36 -5.14
N LYS A 331 -2.81 4.89 -6.32
CA LYS A 331 -2.03 5.95 -6.99
C LYS A 331 -2.18 7.31 -6.33
N LEU A 332 -3.34 7.58 -5.74
CA LEU A 332 -3.56 8.79 -4.96
C LEU A 332 -2.79 8.74 -3.63
N LEU A 333 -2.86 7.61 -2.93
CA LEU A 333 -2.18 7.43 -1.64
C LEU A 333 -0.65 7.31 -1.78
N SER A 334 -0.14 6.96 -2.97
CA SER A 334 1.30 6.96 -3.25
C SER A 334 1.85 8.32 -3.68
N LEU A 335 1.07 9.41 -3.60
CA LEU A 335 1.55 10.74 -3.97
C LEU A 335 2.51 11.26 -2.90
N GLU A 336 3.73 11.54 -3.31
CA GLU A 336 4.70 12.26 -2.49
C GLU A 336 4.42 13.77 -2.56
N TYR A 337 4.54 14.50 -1.46
CA TYR A 337 4.37 15.96 -1.45
C TYR A 337 5.70 16.71 -1.70
N GLU A 338 6.82 15.99 -1.73
CA GLU A 338 8.15 16.50 -2.09
C GLU A 338 8.86 15.49 -2.98
N ASN A 339 9.85 15.95 -3.75
CA ASN A 339 10.67 15.07 -4.57
C ASN A 339 11.50 14.11 -3.70
N GLY A 340 11.37 12.81 -3.89
CA GLY A 340 12.31 11.84 -3.33
C GLY A 340 13.66 11.80 -4.05
N LEU A 341 14.48 10.79 -3.71
CA LEU A 341 15.82 10.60 -4.31
C LEU A 341 15.75 10.17 -5.79
N SER A 342 14.69 9.45 -6.16
CA SER A 342 14.48 8.92 -7.52
C SER A 342 13.04 9.09 -8.01
N THR A 343 12.21 9.76 -7.20
CA THR A 343 10.80 10.02 -7.42
C THR A 343 10.59 11.53 -7.44
N SER A 344 9.54 11.97 -8.13
CA SER A 344 9.12 13.37 -8.02
C SER A 344 7.89 13.46 -7.15
N GLY A 345 7.75 14.57 -6.46
CA GLY A 345 6.51 14.94 -5.78
C GLY A 345 5.36 14.99 -6.79
N GLY A 346 4.15 14.85 -6.29
CA GLY A 346 2.92 14.80 -7.05
C GLY A 346 1.96 15.95 -6.76
N ILE A 347 2.30 16.90 -5.89
CA ILE A 347 1.47 18.07 -5.56
C ILE A 347 2.17 19.34 -6.01
N TYR A 348 1.45 20.19 -6.74
CA TYR A 348 2.00 21.39 -7.38
C TYR A 348 1.06 22.59 -7.26
N VAL A 349 1.60 23.79 -7.43
CA VAL A 349 0.83 25.04 -7.58
C VAL A 349 1.00 25.59 -8.99
N TRP A 350 -0.10 25.81 -9.69
CA TRP A 350 -0.10 26.33 -11.06
C TRP A 350 -1.25 27.29 -11.30
N GLY A 351 -0.94 28.52 -11.72
CA GLY A 351 -1.94 29.52 -12.11
C GLY A 351 -2.93 29.88 -11.00
N GLY A 352 -2.50 29.85 -9.73
CA GLY A 352 -3.36 30.10 -8.58
C GLY A 352 -4.16 28.90 -8.07
N TYR A 353 -3.96 27.73 -8.67
CA TYR A 353 -4.61 26.49 -8.23
C TYR A 353 -3.58 25.52 -7.68
N VAL A 354 -3.98 24.77 -6.65
CA VAL A 354 -3.27 23.56 -6.26
C VAL A 354 -3.75 22.42 -7.15
N ALA A 355 -2.82 21.60 -7.63
CA ALA A 355 -3.11 20.43 -8.43
C ALA A 355 -2.28 19.24 -7.92
N TYR A 356 -2.76 18.03 -8.18
CA TYR A 356 -1.91 16.85 -8.08
C TYR A 356 -1.78 16.15 -9.44
N VAL A 357 -0.64 15.50 -9.65
CA VAL A 357 -0.29 14.83 -10.92
C VAL A 357 0.04 13.37 -10.64
N ILE A 358 -0.74 12.47 -11.22
CA ILE A 358 -0.48 11.03 -11.16
C ILE A 358 0.26 10.59 -12.42
N ARG A 359 1.32 9.79 -12.22
CA ARG A 359 2.10 9.17 -13.28
C ARG A 359 1.66 7.72 -13.47
N HIS A 360 1.11 7.41 -14.64
CA HIS A 360 0.65 6.05 -14.95
C HIS A 360 1.77 5.22 -15.58
N HIS A 361 2.16 4.14 -14.89
CA HIS A 361 3.19 3.21 -15.35
C HIS A 361 2.66 2.02 -16.19
N LYS A 362 1.34 1.78 -16.27
CA LYS A 362 0.77 0.63 -17.01
C LYS A 362 1.17 0.67 -18.49
N ALA A 363 1.13 1.84 -19.12
CA ALA A 363 1.59 2.01 -20.51
C ALA A 363 3.12 2.11 -20.64
N LYS A 364 3.87 2.45 -19.58
CA LYS A 364 5.34 2.56 -19.63
C LYS A 364 5.99 1.21 -19.93
N ARG A 365 5.47 0.12 -19.37
CA ARG A 365 6.03 -1.23 -19.55
C ARG A 365 5.94 -1.71 -21.01
N LEU A 366 4.90 -1.27 -21.73
CA LEU A 366 4.64 -1.67 -23.12
C LEU A 366 5.17 -0.65 -24.14
N THR A 367 5.06 0.65 -23.86
CA THR A 367 5.33 1.73 -24.83
C THR A 367 6.55 2.60 -24.51
N ASN A 368 7.18 2.39 -23.35
CA ASN A 368 8.21 3.26 -22.77
C ASN A 368 7.80 4.75 -22.67
N ARG A 369 6.50 5.04 -22.70
CA ARG A 369 5.93 6.39 -22.50
C ARG A 369 5.19 6.45 -21.17
N GLU A 370 5.45 7.52 -20.41
CA GLU A 370 4.69 7.83 -19.20
C GLU A 370 3.55 8.80 -19.53
N PHE A 371 2.37 8.52 -18.98
CA PHE A 371 1.23 9.42 -19.08
C PHE A 371 1.03 10.15 -17.76
N TYR A 372 0.81 11.46 -17.85
CA TYR A 372 0.58 12.35 -16.73
C TYR A 372 -0.89 12.75 -16.70
N VAL A 373 -1.55 12.54 -15.56
CA VAL A 373 -2.92 12.99 -15.33
C VAL A 373 -2.88 14.06 -14.26
N ALA A 374 -3.02 15.32 -14.67
CA ALA A 374 -3.09 16.47 -13.78
C ALA A 374 -4.54 16.71 -13.34
N ARG A 375 -4.72 16.97 -12.05
CA ARG A 375 -6.03 17.16 -11.42
C ARG A 375 -6.00 18.40 -10.55
N PHE A 376 -6.73 19.42 -10.98
CA PHE A 376 -6.85 20.69 -10.28
C PHE A 376 -7.88 20.58 -9.16
N LEU A 377 -7.54 21.11 -7.99
CA LEU A 377 -8.43 21.18 -6.84
C LEU A 377 -9.39 22.35 -6.98
N SER A 378 -10.56 22.23 -6.33
CA SER A 378 -11.39 23.40 -6.05
C SER A 378 -10.63 24.40 -5.17
N VAL A 379 -10.94 25.69 -5.29
CA VAL A 379 -10.29 26.76 -4.52
C VAL A 379 -10.29 26.45 -3.02
N ARG A 380 -11.45 26.08 -2.47
CA ARG A 380 -11.60 25.70 -1.05
C ARG A 380 -10.64 24.58 -0.65
N LEU A 381 -10.64 23.47 -1.38
CA LEU A 381 -9.76 22.33 -1.08
C LEU A 381 -8.28 22.68 -1.25
N GLY A 382 -7.94 23.46 -2.29
CA GLY A 382 -6.58 23.93 -2.54
C GLY A 382 -6.02 24.77 -1.40
N HIS A 383 -6.82 25.71 -0.85
CA HIS A 383 -6.41 26.50 0.31
C HIS A 383 -6.21 25.65 1.57
N VAL A 384 -7.07 24.65 1.81
CA VAL A 384 -6.91 23.74 2.95
C VAL A 384 -5.66 22.89 2.81
N LEU A 385 -5.43 22.31 1.62
CA LEU A 385 -4.22 21.52 1.36
C LEU A 385 -2.95 22.36 1.46
N PHE A 386 -2.97 23.61 0.97
CA PHE A 386 -1.86 24.55 1.12
C PHE A 386 -1.54 24.79 2.60
N LYS A 387 -2.53 25.13 3.43
CA LYS A 387 -2.34 25.37 4.87
C LYS A 387 -1.82 24.12 5.58
N TYR A 388 -2.32 22.95 5.17
CA TYR A 388 -1.84 21.67 5.68
C TYR A 388 -0.35 21.46 5.39
N LEU A 389 0.08 21.58 4.13
CA LEU A 389 1.46 21.33 3.72
C LEU A 389 2.46 22.36 4.29
N VAL A 390 2.05 23.63 4.36
CA VAL A 390 2.95 24.72 4.79
C VAL A 390 3.07 24.78 6.32
N TYR A 391 1.97 24.59 7.05
CA TYR A 391 1.92 24.82 8.50
C TYR A 391 1.67 23.53 9.28
N ILE A 392 0.49 22.93 9.13
CA ILE A 392 -0.02 21.90 10.05
C ILE A 392 0.86 20.65 10.02
N ARG A 393 1.18 20.13 8.82
CA ARG A 393 2.00 18.92 8.65
C ARG A 393 3.36 19.09 9.30
N ARG A 394 4.03 20.22 9.07
CA ARG A 394 5.38 20.48 9.61
C ARG A 394 5.38 20.69 11.12
N THR A 395 4.35 21.34 11.65
CA THR A 395 4.12 21.41 13.10
C THR A 395 3.90 20.02 13.70
N ALA A 396 3.09 19.17 13.05
CA ALA A 396 2.85 17.79 13.48
C ALA A 396 4.14 16.95 13.43
N ASP A 397 4.91 17.04 12.35
CA ASP A 397 6.21 16.35 12.19
C ASP A 397 7.17 16.72 13.32
N LEU A 398 7.28 18.01 13.65
CA LEU A 398 8.11 18.48 14.77
C LEU A 398 7.64 17.87 16.10
N LEU A 399 6.32 17.90 16.38
CA LEU A 399 5.76 17.35 17.61
C LEU A 399 5.94 15.82 17.71
N HIS A 400 5.88 15.11 16.59
CA HIS A 400 6.21 13.68 16.53
C HIS A 400 7.67 13.43 16.91
N ARG A 401 8.61 14.22 16.39
CA ARG A 401 10.05 14.09 16.73
C ARG A 401 10.30 14.37 18.20
N GLU A 402 9.71 15.43 18.74
CA GLU A 402 9.81 15.78 20.16
C GLU A 402 9.26 14.68 21.08
N ARG A 403 8.17 14.00 20.67
CA ARG A 403 7.54 12.95 21.48
C ARG A 403 8.33 11.65 21.49
N PHE A 404 8.93 11.27 20.36
CA PHE A 404 9.55 9.95 20.18
C PHE A 404 11.08 9.99 20.09
N GLY A 405 11.70 11.18 20.08
CA GLY A 405 13.15 11.33 19.92
C GLY A 405 13.67 10.86 18.56
N ILE A 406 12.81 10.85 17.54
CA ILE A 406 13.08 10.25 16.24
C ILE A 406 13.61 11.32 15.27
N ASP A 407 14.84 11.11 14.77
CA ASP A 407 15.48 11.92 13.74
C ASP A 407 14.95 11.55 12.34
N GLU A 408 15.00 12.48 11.38
CA GLU A 408 14.25 12.59 10.10
C GLU A 408 14.24 11.41 9.10
N ARG A 409 14.73 10.22 9.43
CA ARG A 409 14.95 9.13 8.46
C ARG A 409 13.91 8.00 8.48
N SER A 410 12.84 8.11 9.26
CA SER A 410 11.91 6.99 9.49
C SER A 410 10.51 7.17 8.91
N PHE A 411 10.21 8.27 8.22
CA PHE A 411 8.91 8.46 7.56
C PHE A 411 8.95 8.34 6.02
N LEU A 412 10.02 7.78 5.46
CA LEU A 412 10.06 7.41 4.03
C LEU A 412 9.35 6.09 3.70
N CYS A 413 8.72 5.43 4.67
CA CYS A 413 7.88 4.26 4.45
C CYS A 413 6.70 4.24 5.42
N ALA A 414 5.58 4.83 5.01
CA ALA A 414 4.25 4.38 5.36
C ALA A 414 3.31 4.76 4.22
#